data_AF-A0A645EH97-F1
#
_entry.id   AF-A0A645EH97-F1
#
_cell.length_a   1.000
_cell.length_b   1.000
_cell.length_c   1.000
_cell.angle_alpha   90.00
_cell.angle_beta   90.00
_cell.angle_gamma   90.00
#
_symmetry.space_group_name_H-M   'P 1'
#
loop_
_entity.id
_entity.type
_entity.pdbx_description
1 polymer ?
#
loop_
_entity_poly.entity_id
_entity_poly.type
_entity_poly.pdbx_seq_one_letter_code
_entity_poly.pdbx_strand_id
1 'polypeptide(L)'
;MKNSENKENAEKFIDFLCRPDIALENADYMASCSPVDEAAKQQDESITNNPITNPTAEDMKNMEIFLPMGDMASTYEMIWSDVSAS
;
A
#
# COMPACT_ATOMS: atom_id res chain seq x y z
N MET A 1 -15.73 -7.51 3.92
CA MET A 1 -16.95 -7.73 3.09
C MET A 1 -18.14 -8.38 3.82
N LYS A 2 -18.02 -8.87 5.06
CA LYS A 2 -19.07 -9.68 5.74
C LYS A 2 -20.45 -8.99 5.84
N ASN A 3 -20.50 -7.67 5.92
CA ASN A 3 -21.74 -6.88 6.02
C ASN A 3 -21.85 -5.82 4.90
N SER A 4 -21.15 -6.00 3.76
CA SER A 4 -21.26 -5.06 2.65
C SER A 4 -22.59 -5.25 1.93
N GLU A 5 -23.36 -4.17 1.76
CA GLU A 5 -24.64 -4.19 1.07
C GLU A 5 -24.51 -4.53 -0.42
N ASN A 6 -23.38 -4.15 -1.04
CA ASN A 6 -23.13 -4.31 -2.48
C ASN A 6 -21.87 -5.13 -2.75
N LYS A 7 -21.77 -6.30 -2.10
CA LYS A 7 -20.57 -7.14 -2.15
C LYS A 7 -20.11 -7.48 -3.58
N GLU A 8 -21.03 -7.89 -4.46
CA GLU A 8 -20.69 -8.26 -5.84
C GLU A 8 -20.06 -7.08 -6.61
N ASN A 9 -20.58 -5.87 -6.44
CA ASN A 9 -20.02 -4.68 -7.10
C ASN A 9 -18.67 -4.27 -6.50
N ALA A 10 -18.47 -4.47 -5.19
CA ALA A 10 -17.18 -4.25 -4.56
C ALA A 10 -16.11 -5.21 -5.12
N GLU A 11 -16.47 -6.48 -5.33
CA GLU A 11 -15.57 -7.47 -5.97
C GLU A 11 -15.25 -7.07 -7.41
N LYS A 12 -16.26 -6.69 -8.22
CA LYS A 12 -16.03 -6.18 -9.59
C LYS A 12 -15.15 -4.94 -9.64
N PHE A 13 -15.26 -4.06 -8.64
CA PHE A 13 -14.43 -2.86 -8.56
C PHE A 13 -12.99 -3.21 -8.21
N ILE A 14 -12.76 -4.17 -7.31
CA ILE A 14 -11.43 -4.69 -7.02
C ILE A 14 -10.83 -5.33 -8.29
N ASP A 15 -11.59 -6.17 -9.00
CA ASP A 15 -11.15 -6.76 -10.27
C ASP A 15 -10.77 -5.69 -11.29
N PHE A 16 -11.55 -4.60 -11.38
CA PHE A 16 -11.25 -3.46 -12.24
C PHE A 16 -9.91 -2.79 -11.85
N LEU A 17 -9.68 -2.53 -10.56
CA LEU A 17 -8.43 -1.92 -10.07
C LEU A 17 -7.21 -2.84 -10.27
N CYS A 18 -7.41 -4.16 -10.30
CA CYS A 18 -6.36 -5.15 -10.53
C CYS A 18 -6.05 -5.39 -12.01
N ARG A 19 -6.83 -4.84 -12.95
CA ARG A 19 -6.49 -4.94 -14.38
C ARG A 19 -5.18 -4.18 -14.67
N PRO A 20 -4.24 -4.74 -15.44
CA PRO A 20 -2.94 -4.11 -15.66
C PRO A 20 -3.00 -2.69 -16.25
N ASP A 21 -3.93 -2.42 -17.16
CA ASP A 21 -4.10 -1.09 -17.78
C ASP A 21 -4.58 -0.04 -16.78
N ILE A 22 -5.51 -0.43 -15.90
CA ILE A 22 -6.06 0.45 -14.86
C ILE A 22 -5.06 0.63 -13.71
N ALA A 23 -4.38 -0.45 -13.31
CA ALA A 23 -3.35 -0.41 -12.29
C ALA A 23 -2.15 0.47 -12.72
N LEU A 24 -1.82 0.49 -14.02
CA LEU A 24 -0.82 1.39 -14.59
C LEU A 24 -1.28 2.85 -14.53
N GLU A 25 -2.49 3.15 -15.02
CA GLU A 25 -3.04 4.53 -14.98
C GLU A 25 -3.08 5.09 -13.55
N ASN A 26 -3.50 4.26 -12.58
CA ASN A 26 -3.51 4.63 -11.17
C ASN A 26 -2.10 4.88 -10.61
N ALA A 27 -1.16 3.98 -10.90
CA ALA A 27 0.21 4.07 -10.38
C ALA A 27 0.95 5.30 -10.95
N ASP A 28 0.75 5.60 -12.23
CA ASP A 28 1.33 6.78 -12.89
C ASP A 28 0.74 8.08 -12.35
N TYR A 29 -0.57 8.12 -12.12
CA TYR A 29 -1.21 9.27 -11.47
C TYR A 29 -0.67 9.51 -10.05
N MET A 30 -0.46 8.44 -9.28
CA MET A 30 0.08 8.51 -7.91
C MET A 30 1.59 8.71 -7.84
N ALA A 31 2.30 8.60 -8.97
CA ALA A 31 3.75 8.59 -9.07
C ALA A 31 4.43 7.55 -8.14
N SER A 32 3.83 6.36 -8.01
CA SER A 32 4.37 5.25 -7.22
C SER A 32 4.47 3.97 -8.05
N CYS A 33 5.28 3.02 -7.59
CA CYS A 33 5.37 1.70 -8.23
C CYS A 33 4.04 0.95 -8.05
N SER A 34 3.53 0.34 -9.12
CA SER A 34 2.31 -0.46 -9.09
C SER A 34 2.56 -1.78 -8.35
N PRO A 35 1.64 -2.25 -7.49
CA PRO A 35 1.73 -3.57 -6.89
C PRO A 35 1.27 -4.69 -7.85
N VAL A 36 0.79 -4.36 -9.06
CA VAL A 36 0.42 -5.33 -10.10
C VAL A 36 1.62 -5.52 -11.03
N ASP A 37 2.20 -6.72 -11.05
CA ASP A 37 3.44 -7.03 -11.78
C ASP A 37 3.40 -6.66 -13.26
N GLU A 38 2.30 -6.92 -13.95
CA GLU A 38 2.13 -6.59 -15.37
C GLU A 38 2.08 -5.07 -15.62
N ALA A 39 1.55 -4.30 -14.68
CA ALA A 39 1.54 -2.85 -14.74
C ALA A 39 2.94 -2.29 -14.44
N ALA A 40 3.59 -2.78 -13.39
CA ALA A 40 4.95 -2.35 -13.01
C ALA A 40 5.96 -2.56 -14.14
N LYS A 41 5.85 -3.66 -14.91
CA LYS A 41 6.71 -3.93 -16.08
C LYS A 41 6.54 -2.92 -17.23
N GLN A 42 5.43 -2.18 -17.25
CA GLN A 42 5.14 -1.16 -18.27
C GLN A 42 5.45 0.26 -17.79
N GLN A 43 5.72 0.44 -16.48
CA GLN A 43 6.08 1.75 -15.92
C GLN A 43 7.50 2.17 -16.31
N ASP A 44 7.73 3.48 -16.32
CA ASP A 44 9.03 4.07 -16.58
C ASP A 44 10.08 3.58 -15.56
N GLU A 45 11.29 3.29 -16.04
CA GLU A 45 12.40 2.83 -15.20
C GLU A 45 12.77 3.85 -14.11
N SER A 46 12.51 5.14 -14.32
CA SER A 46 12.71 6.18 -13.31
C SER A 46 11.77 6.07 -12.11
N ILE A 47 10.66 5.35 -12.23
CA ILE A 47 9.74 5.04 -11.12
C ILE A 47 10.10 3.68 -10.50
N THR A 48 10.31 2.66 -11.34
CA THR A 48 10.52 1.27 -10.87
C THR A 48 11.92 1.04 -10.31
N ASN A 49 12.93 1.80 -10.74
CA ASN A 49 14.29 1.74 -10.19
C ASN A 49 14.57 2.84 -9.15
N ASN A 50 13.58 3.65 -8.77
CA ASN A 50 13.77 4.67 -7.75
C ASN A 50 13.67 4.05 -6.36
N PRO A 51 14.77 4.01 -5.57
CA PRO A 51 14.78 3.37 -4.25
C PRO A 51 13.89 4.07 -3.22
N ILE A 52 13.46 5.31 -3.47
CA ILE A 52 12.52 6.03 -2.60
C ILE A 52 11.11 5.44 -2.74
N THR A 53 10.69 5.10 -3.96
CA THR A 53 9.33 4.61 -4.26
C THR A 53 9.26 3.10 -4.41
N ASN A 54 10.38 2.46 -4.76
CA ASN A 54 10.52 1.02 -4.90
C ASN A 54 11.87 0.57 -4.30
N PRO A 55 11.99 0.50 -2.96
CA PRO A 55 13.22 0.14 -2.29
C PRO A 55 13.70 -1.26 -2.70
N THR A 56 15.02 -1.46 -2.70
CA THR A 56 15.58 -2.77 -3.01
C THR A 56 15.37 -3.75 -1.86
N ALA A 57 15.56 -5.05 -2.14
CA ALA A 57 15.54 -6.07 -1.09
C ALA A 57 16.60 -5.82 0.01
N GLU A 58 17.72 -5.16 -0.31
CA GLU A 58 18.73 -4.78 0.69
C GLU A 58 18.22 -3.65 1.58
N ASP A 59 17.59 -2.62 0.98
CA ASP A 59 17.01 -1.50 1.72
C ASP A 59 15.92 -2.00 2.68
N MET A 60 15.09 -2.96 2.23
CA MET A 60 14.01 -3.55 3.02
C MET A 60 14.48 -4.33 4.25
N LYS A 61 15.75 -4.77 4.34
CA LYS A 61 16.26 -5.48 5.53
C LYS A 61 16.22 -4.66 6.81
N ASN A 62 16.25 -3.33 6.67
CA ASN A 62 16.20 -2.39 7.79
C ASN A 62 14.80 -1.80 7.98
N MET A 63 13.79 -2.32 7.29
CA MET A 63 12.40 -1.89 7.37
C MET A 63 11.56 -2.93 8.14
N GLU A 64 10.47 -2.47 8.74
CA GLU A 64 9.53 -3.31 9.48
C GLU A 64 8.10 -3.03 9.00
N ILE A 65 7.31 -4.09 8.85
CA ILE A 65 5.86 -3.98 8.70
C ILE A 65 5.25 -4.09 10.09
N PHE A 66 4.52 -3.05 10.51
CA PHE A 66 3.78 -3.08 11.77
C PHE A 66 2.69 -4.14 11.70
N LEU A 67 2.84 -5.19 12.51
CA LEU A 67 1.85 -6.24 12.65
C LEU A 67 0.80 -5.87 13.69
N PRO A 68 -0.41 -6.46 13.64
CA PRO A 68 -1.43 -6.23 14.67
C PRO A 68 -0.89 -6.52 16.08
N MET A 69 -0.83 -5.48 16.92
CA MET A 69 -0.14 -5.53 18.22
C MET A 69 -1.03 -6.04 19.38
N GLY A 70 -2.29 -6.39 19.12
CA GLY A 70 -3.24 -6.81 20.15
C GLY A 70 -3.34 -5.77 21.28
N ASP A 71 -3.25 -6.26 22.53
CA ASP A 71 -3.40 -5.42 23.74
C ASP A 71 -2.39 -4.28 23.84
N MET A 72 -1.20 -4.41 23.22
CA MET A 72 -0.17 -3.38 23.23
C MET A 72 -0.56 -2.12 22.45
N ALA A 73 -1.52 -2.20 21.51
CA ALA A 73 -1.97 -1.03 20.75
C ALA A 73 -2.46 0.10 21.67
N SER A 74 -3.16 -0.25 22.75
CA SER A 74 -3.67 0.70 23.75
C SER A 74 -2.55 1.45 24.48
N THR A 75 -1.43 0.78 24.75
CA THR A 75 -0.25 1.38 25.36
C THR A 75 0.41 2.40 24.43
N TYR A 76 0.56 2.06 23.15
CA TYR A 76 1.10 2.99 22.14
C TYR A 76 0.21 4.23 21.98
N GLU A 77 -1.11 4.06 21.96
CA GLU A 77 -2.08 5.17 21.85
C GLU A 77 -2.02 6.11 23.06
N MET A 78 -1.89 5.56 24.28
CA MET A 78 -1.73 6.34 25.51
C MET A 78 -0.45 7.18 25.46
N ILE A 79 0.68 6.55 25.15
CA ILE A 79 1.97 7.23 25.06
C ILE A 79 1.93 8.34 23.99
N TRP A 80 1.31 8.06 22.82
CA TRP A 80 1.18 9.06 21.77
C TRP A 80 0.33 10.26 22.18
N SER A 81 -0.74 10.03 22.95
CA SER A 81 -1.60 11.09 23.47
C SER A 81 -0.85 12.03 24.42
N ASP A 82 -0.03 11.46 25.31
CA ASP A 82 0.79 12.24 26.24
C ASP A 82 1.87 13.07 25.51
N VAL A 83 2.51 12.49 24.50
CA VAL A 83 3.51 13.19 23.67
C VAL A 83 2.86 14.32 22.86
N SER A 84 1.67 14.08 22.31
CA SER A 84 0.99 15.05 21.44
C SER A 84 0.32 16.20 22.20
N ALA A 85 0.06 16.04 23.50
CA ALA A 85 -0.53 17.07 24.35
C ALA A 85 0.50 18.03 24.98
N SER A 86 1.80 17.74 24.81
CA SER A 86 2.93 18.54 25.28
C SER A 86 3.41 19.53 24.22
#